data_AF-A0A245ZVP2-F1
#
_entry.id   AF-A0A245ZVP2-F1
#
_cell.length_a   1.000
_cell.length_b   1.000
_cell.length_c   1.000
_cell.angle_alpha   90.00
_cell.angle_beta   90.00
_cell.angle_gamma   90.00
#
_symmetry.space_group_name_H-M   'P 1'
#
loop_
_entity.id
_entity.type
_entity.pdbx_description
1 polymer ?
#
loop_
_entity_poly.entity_id
_entity_poly.type
_entity_poly.pdbx_seq_one_letter_code
_entity_poly.pdbx_strand_id
1 'polypeptide(L)' 'MGLPLAQKLDDYVAADRIACSWHGALFDIESGTCVGGPCPGTALTPWPLRVEAGAIVTA' A
#
# COMPACT_ATOMS: atom_id res chain seq x y z
N MET A 1 15.16 -3.04 -4.30
CA MET A 1 14.42 -3.96 -5.18
C MET A 1 13.07 -4.24 -4.51
N GLY A 2 11.95 -4.10 -5.22
CA GLY A 2 10.62 -4.27 -4.64
C GLY A 2 10.08 -5.70 -4.81
N LEU A 3 9.29 -6.17 -3.85
CA LEU A 3 8.47 -7.37 -3.96
C LEU A 3 6.99 -6.96 -3.81
N PRO A 4 6.04 -7.80 -4.26
CA PRO A 4 4.62 -7.55 -4.01
C PRO A 4 4.36 -7.34 -2.50
N LEU A 5 3.57 -6.31 -2.18
CA LEU A 5 3.16 -6.04 -0.79
C LEU A 5 2.24 -7.15 -0.24
N ALA A 6 1.38 -7.70 -1.10
CA ALA A 6 0.40 -8.72 -0.77
C ALA A 6 0.91 -10.14 -1.10
N GLN A 7 2.01 -10.57 -0.48
CA GLN A 7 2.47 -11.97 -0.62
C GLN A 7 1.46 -12.97 -0.04
N LYS A 8 0.62 -12.51 0.89
CA LYS A 8 -0.59 -13.17 1.36
C LYS A 8 -1.75 -12.20 1.21
N LEU A 9 -2.88 -12.69 0.68
CA LEU A 9 -4.05 -11.88 0.45
C LEU A 9 -4.57 -11.29 1.78
N ASP A 10 -4.95 -10.02 1.73
CA ASP A 10 -5.52 -9.25 2.84
C ASP A 10 -4.64 -9.09 4.10
N ASP A 11 -3.36 -9.49 4.04
CA ASP A 11 -2.41 -9.45 5.18
C ASP A 11 -1.39 -8.31 5.05
N TYR A 12 -1.77 -7.24 4.37
CA TYR A 12 -0.91 -6.08 4.10
C TYR A 12 -1.47 -4.76 4.64
N VAL A 13 -2.62 -4.79 5.34
CA VAL A 13 -3.19 -3.62 6.03
C VAL A 13 -2.89 -3.73 7.53
N ALA A 14 -2.14 -2.76 8.05
CA ALA A 14 -1.79 -2.64 9.45
C ALA A 14 -2.42 -1.37 10.02
N ALA A 15 -3.61 -1.50 10.63
CA ALA A 15 -4.45 -0.39 11.04
C ALA A 15 -4.77 0.56 9.85
N ASP A 16 -4.28 1.79 9.87
CA ASP A 16 -4.48 2.82 8.84
C ASP A 16 -3.28 2.93 7.87
N ARG A 17 -2.45 1.89 7.78
CA ARG A 17 -1.23 1.83 6.96
C ARG A 17 -1.16 0.57 6.10
N ILE A 18 -0.33 0.63 5.06
CA ILE A 18 0.04 -0.53 4.25
C ILE A 18 1.40 -1.04 4.74
N ALA A 19 1.51 -2.34 5.00
CA ALA A 19 2.73 -2.99 5.45
C ALA A 19 3.42 -3.77 4.32
N CYS A 20 4.73 -3.60 4.16
CA CYS A 20 5.53 -4.44 3.30
C CYS A 20 5.75 -5.82 3.93
N SER A 21 5.26 -6.86 3.26
CA SER A 21 5.36 -8.26 3.71
C SER A 21 6.78 -8.84 3.75
N TRP A 22 7.80 -8.10 3.27
CA TRP A 22 9.19 -8.58 3.27
C TRP A 22 9.98 -8.06 4.47
N HIS A 23 10.04 -6.74 4.65
CA HIS A 23 10.86 -6.13 5.71
C HIS A 23 10.13 -5.03 6.49
N GLY A 24 8.80 -5.05 6.49
CA GLY A 24 7.99 -4.33 7.47
C GLY A 24 7.99 -2.82 7.32
N ALA A 25 8.34 -2.28 6.15
CA ALA A 25 8.11 -0.87 5.86
C ALA A 25 6.62 -0.55 5.95
N LEU A 26 6.28 0.60 6.54
CA LEU A 26 4.91 1.10 6.69
C LEU A 26 4.71 2.29 5.77
N PHE A 27 3.64 2.24 4.99
CA PHE A 27 3.26 3.30 4.06
C PHE A 27 1.94 3.90 4.49
N ASP A 28 1.87 5.23 4.40
CA ASP A 28 0.61 5.97 4.52
C ASP A 28 -0.36 5.52 3.42
N ILE A 29 -1.61 5.22 3.79
CA ILE A 29 -2.57 4.60 2.87
C ILE A 29 -3.07 5.56 1.79
N GLU A 30 -3.11 6.87 2.09
CA GLU A 30 -3.59 7.88 1.16
C GLU A 30 -2.51 8.32 0.17
N SER A 31 -1.32 8.66 0.67
CA SER A 31 -0.22 9.20 -0.15
C SER A 31 0.73 8.14 -0.68
N GLY A 32 0.74 6.94 -0.10
CA GLY A 32 1.72 5.90 -0.38
C GLY A 32 3.12 6.18 0.19
N THR A 33 3.33 7.28 0.92
CA THR A 33 4.65 7.65 1.46
C THR A 33 5.12 6.65 2.51
N CYS A 34 6.37 6.22 2.46
CA CYS A 34 6.97 5.43 3.52
C CYS A 34 7.13 6.29 4.78
N VAL A 35 6.40 5.93 5.85
CA VAL A 35 6.39 6.62 7.14
C VAL A 35 7.10 5.84 8.24
N GLY A 36 7.59 4.63 7.93
CA GLY A 36 8.36 3.82 8.88
C GLY A 36 9.06 2.64 8.23
N GLY A 37 10.15 2.18 8.85
CA GLY A 37 10.93 1.03 8.41
C GLY A 37 11.98 1.33 7.34
N PRO A 38 12.51 0.31 6.65
CA PRO A 38 13.78 0.37 5.91
C PRO A 38 13.70 1.00 4.50
N CYS A 39 12.62 1.72 4.19
CA CYS A 39 12.39 2.30 2.85
C CYS A 39 12.30 3.85 2.89
N PRO A 40 13.24 4.58 3.52
CA PRO A 40 13.12 6.02 3.73
C PRO A 40 13.07 6.79 2.40
N GLY A 41 12.20 7.81 2.32
CA GLY A 41 12.06 8.67 1.15
C GLY A 41 11.43 8.01 -0.09
N THR A 42 10.94 6.78 0.04
CA THR A 42 10.22 6.09 -1.03
C THR A 42 8.71 6.23 -0.88
N ALA A 43 7.97 5.99 -1.96
CA ALA A 43 6.52 5.95 -1.95
C ALA A 43 6.00 4.83 -2.88
N LEU A 44 4.81 4.31 -2.56
CA LEU A 44 4.07 3.42 -3.43
C LEU A 44 3.51 4.20 -4.62
N THR A 45 3.39 3.54 -5.76
CA THR A 45 2.68 4.10 -6.91
C THR A 45 1.18 4.13 -6.60
N PRO A 46 0.51 5.30 -6.62
CA PRO A 46 -0.93 5.36 -6.45
C PRO A 46 -1.64 4.57 -7.54
N TRP A 47 -2.70 3.84 -7.16
CA TRP A 47 -3.59 3.18 -8.10
C TRP A 47 -4.94 3.89 -8.08
N PRO A 48 -5.27 4.72 -9.08
CA PRO A 48 -6.51 5.49 -9.10
C PRO A 48 -7.74 4.57 -9.13
N LEU A 49 -8.64 4.76 -8.17
CA LEU A 49 -9.90 4.02 -8.07
C LEU A 49 -11.08 4.98 -8.00
N ARG A 50 -12.24 4.54 -8.51
CA ARG A 50 -13.54 5.19 -8.35
C ARG A 50 -14.58 4.15 -7.91
N VAL A 51 -15.66 4.63 -7.31
CA VAL A 51 -16.85 3.81 -7.03
C VAL A 51 -17.94 4.20 -8.01
N GLU A 52 -18.33 3.27 -8.87
CA GLU A 52 -19.38 3.45 -9.89
C GLU A 52 -20.45 2.38 -9.72
N ALA A 53 -21.70 2.79 -9.52
CA ALA A 53 -22.84 1.89 -9.33
C ALA A 53 -22.61 0.77 -8.27
N GLY A 54 -21.88 1.08 -7.19
CA GLY A 54 -21.54 0.12 -6.13
C GLY A 54 -20.36 -0.81 -6.43
N ALA A 55 -19.72 -0.68 -7.59
CA ALA A 55 -18.51 -1.40 -7.96
C ALA A 55 -17.27 -0.51 -7.83
N ILE A 56 -16.13 -1.13 -7.47
CA ILE A 56 -14.81 -0.47 -7.53
C ILE A 56 -14.29 -0.59 -8.97
N VAL A 57 -13.99 0.54 -9.58
CA VAL A 57 -13.42 0.63 -10.94
C VAL A 57 -12.09 1.36 -10.91
N THR A 58 -11.20 1.01 -11.83
CA THR A 58 -9.93 1.75 -12.00
C THR A 58 -10.19 3.01 -12.80
N ALA A 59 -9.58 4.11 -12.38
CA ALA A 59 -9.85 5.44 -12.92
C ALA A 59 -9.09 5.78 -14.21
#